data_AF-A0A928X7K5-F1
#
_entry.id   AF-A0A928X7K5-F1
#
_cell.length_a   1.000
_cell.length_b   1.000
_cell.length_c   1.000
_cell.angle_alpha   90.00
_cell.angle_beta   90.00
_cell.angle_gamma   90.00
#
_symmetry.space_group_name_H-M   'P 1'
#
loop_
_entity.id
_entity.type
_entity.pdbx_description
1 polymer ?
#
loop_
_entity_poly.entity_id
_entity_poly.type
_entity_poly.pdbx_seq_one_letter_code
_entity_poly.pdbx_strand_id
1 'polypeptide(L)'
;MFTKLKYIAIAVLAASVVALTPSASQALPALQLDIEDGGYDLNTQTIVARDDAFTLYAFLNPSKYNNISDMFYLSIAVLPALEYSAEAAGSGLHYQRDDH
;
A
#
# COMPACT_ATOMS: atom_id res chain seq x y z
N MET A 1 9.13 -57.01 -11.13
CA MET A 1 9.93 -56.18 -10.20
C MET A 1 9.93 -54.70 -10.59
N PHE A 2 10.02 -54.34 -11.88
CA PHE A 2 10.03 -52.95 -12.36
C PHE A 2 8.75 -52.12 -12.11
N THR A 3 7.57 -52.75 -12.02
CA THR A 3 6.31 -52.03 -11.80
C THR A 3 6.23 -51.39 -10.41
N LYS A 4 6.75 -52.06 -9.36
CA LYS A 4 6.78 -51.53 -7.99
C LYS A 4 7.72 -50.32 -7.86
N LEU A 5 8.83 -50.32 -8.61
CA LEU A 5 9.80 -49.21 -8.61
C LEU A 5 9.21 -47.92 -9.21
N LYS A 6 8.35 -48.03 -10.23
CA LYS A 6 7.66 -46.89 -10.84
C LYS A 6 6.68 -46.22 -9.86
N TYR A 7 5.90 -47.00 -9.12
CA TYR A 7 4.97 -46.45 -8.12
C TYR A 7 5.69 -45.77 -6.96
N ILE A 8 6.85 -46.28 -6.55
CA ILE A 8 7.69 -45.64 -5.53
C ILE A 8 8.22 -44.29 -6.04
N ALA A 9 8.72 -44.23 -7.27
CA ALA A 9 9.19 -42.98 -7.86
C ALA A 9 8.08 -41.92 -7.97
N ILE A 10 6.87 -42.34 -8.35
CA ILE A 10 5.69 -41.45 -8.43
C ILE A 10 5.29 -40.96 -7.04
N ALA A 11 5.30 -41.82 -6.03
CA ALA A 11 4.98 -41.44 -4.66
C ALA A 11 5.98 -40.43 -4.08
N VAL A 12 7.27 -40.62 -4.33
CA VAL A 12 8.33 -39.67 -3.93
C VAL A 12 8.16 -38.34 -4.65
N LEU A 13 7.88 -38.36 -5.95
CA LEU A 13 7.66 -37.14 -6.72
C LEU A 13 6.43 -36.38 -6.21
N ALA A 14 5.32 -37.07 -5.99
CA ALA A 14 4.09 -36.46 -5.45
C ALA A 14 4.31 -35.85 -4.05
N ALA A 15 5.03 -36.55 -3.16
CA ALA A 15 5.36 -36.03 -1.83
C ALA A 15 6.26 -34.78 -1.90
N SER A 16 7.23 -34.77 -2.82
CA SER A 16 8.11 -33.61 -3.01
C SER A 16 7.37 -32.38 -3.55
N VAL A 17 6.36 -32.55 -4.40
CA VAL A 17 5.54 -31.44 -4.90
C VAL A 17 4.68 -30.82 -3.79
N VAL A 18 4.13 -31.62 -2.88
CA VAL A 18 3.35 -31.11 -1.73
C VAL A 18 4.24 -30.35 -0.74
N ALA A 19 5.48 -30.81 -0.55
CA ALA A 19 6.46 -30.16 0.31
C ALA A 19 6.99 -28.81 -0.23
N LEU A 20 6.77 -28.51 -1.52
CA LEU A 20 7.18 -27.26 -2.17
C LEU A 20 6.08 -26.19 -2.14
N THR A 21 4.99 -26.40 -1.40
CA THR A 21 3.97 -25.35 -1.25
C THR A 21 4.60 -24.14 -0.54
N PRO A 22 4.55 -22.93 -1.15
CA PRO A 22 5.10 -21.75 -0.51
C PRO A 22 4.34 -21.51 0.78
N SER A 23 5.06 -21.52 1.90
CA SER A 23 4.51 -21.08 3.17
C SER A 23 4.12 -19.61 3.01
N ALA A 24 2.93 -19.25 3.48
CA ALA A 24 2.44 -17.87 3.42
C ALA A 24 3.42 -16.97 4.19
N SER A 25 4.29 -16.26 3.48
CA SER A 25 5.15 -15.25 4.06
C SER A 25 4.28 -14.03 4.35
N GLN A 26 3.89 -13.87 5.61
CA GLN A 26 3.26 -12.64 6.06
C GLN A 26 4.37 -11.64 6.39
N ALA A 27 4.58 -10.69 5.49
CA ALA A 27 5.45 -9.56 5.75
C ALA A 27 4.77 -8.69 6.82
N LEU A 28 5.07 -8.97 8.08
CA LEU A 28 4.69 -8.08 9.17
C LEU A 28 5.53 -6.80 9.03
N PRO A 29 4.91 -5.62 8.85
CA PRO A 29 5.65 -4.38 8.68
C PRO A 29 6.52 -4.12 9.92
N ALA A 30 7.79 -3.85 9.70
CA ALA A 30 8.73 -3.51 10.76
C ALA A 30 8.43 -2.12 11.35
N LEU A 31 8.06 -1.18 10.49
CA LEU A 31 7.67 0.18 10.85
C LEU A 31 6.35 0.49 10.15
N GLN A 32 5.37 0.96 10.91
CA GLN A 32 4.09 1.43 10.40
C GLN A 32 3.89 2.88 10.79
N LEU A 33 3.33 3.66 9.87
CA LEU A 33 2.96 5.05 10.09
C LEU A 33 1.44 5.17 10.19
N ASP A 34 0.97 6.01 11.09
CA ASP A 34 -0.45 6.31 11.22
C ASP A 34 -0.68 7.75 11.69
N ILE A 35 -1.86 8.28 11.43
CA ILE A 35 -2.27 9.63 11.81
C ILE A 35 -3.26 9.51 12.98
N GLU A 36 -3.03 10.26 14.05
CA GLU A 36 -4.00 10.33 15.16
C GLU A 36 -5.34 10.87 14.67
N ASP A 37 -6.41 10.16 15.02
CA ASP A 37 -7.77 10.38 14.53
C ASP A 37 -7.92 10.35 12.98
N GLY A 38 -6.93 9.80 12.27
CA GLY A 38 -6.97 9.56 10.84
C GLY A 38 -8.11 8.62 10.43
N GLY A 39 -8.77 8.93 9.32
CA GLY A 39 -9.80 8.09 8.73
C GLY A 39 -9.27 7.30 7.54
N TYR A 40 -9.61 6.02 7.45
CA TYR A 40 -9.36 5.24 6.24
C TYR A 40 -10.40 5.59 5.16
N ASP A 41 -9.96 6.17 4.05
CA ASP A 41 -10.79 6.45 2.89
C ASP A 41 -10.82 5.24 1.95
N LEU A 42 -11.99 4.63 1.80
CA LEU A 42 -12.22 3.47 0.94
C LEU A 42 -12.09 3.77 -0.55
N ASN A 43 -12.18 5.04 -0.98
CA ASN A 43 -12.05 5.39 -2.39
C ASN A 43 -10.58 5.45 -2.81
N THR A 44 -9.76 6.13 -2.02
CA THR A 44 -8.32 6.28 -2.29
C THR A 44 -7.47 5.17 -1.68
N GLN A 45 -8.06 4.36 -0.77
CA GLN A 45 -7.38 3.31 0.00
C GLN A 45 -6.21 3.87 0.83
N THR A 46 -6.38 5.09 1.36
CA THR A 46 -5.38 5.81 2.16
C THR A 46 -5.94 6.27 3.50
N ILE A 47 -5.05 6.57 4.45
CA ILE A 47 -5.41 7.24 5.70
C ILE A 47 -5.31 8.75 5.47
N VAL A 48 -6.39 9.46 5.78
CA VAL A 48 -6.53 10.90 5.59
C VAL A 48 -6.74 11.56 6.95
N ALA A 49 -6.02 12.66 7.19
CA ALA A 49 -6.25 13.50 8.38
C ALA A 49 -7.64 14.15 8.31
N ARG A 50 -8.28 14.35 9.46
CA ARG A 50 -9.59 15.01 9.53
C ARG A 50 -9.51 16.53 9.61
N ASP A 51 -8.38 17.03 10.11
CA ASP A 51 -8.10 18.44 10.35
C ASP A 51 -6.79 18.85 9.65
N ASP A 52 -6.62 20.15 9.42
CA ASP A 52 -5.42 20.72 8.78
C ASP A 52 -4.14 20.50 9.60
N ALA A 53 -4.28 20.40 10.93
CA ALA A 53 -3.20 20.05 11.84
C ALA A 53 -3.39 18.60 12.33
N PHE A 54 -2.33 17.80 12.26
CA PHE A 54 -2.37 16.41 12.64
C PHE A 54 -1.04 15.95 13.27
N THR A 55 -1.11 14.88 14.06
CA THR A 55 0.06 14.21 14.63
C THR A 55 0.32 12.91 13.87
N LEU A 56 1.54 12.72 13.37
CA LEU A 56 1.99 11.47 12.76
C LEU A 56 2.68 10.61 13.82
N TYR A 57 2.22 9.37 13.96
CA TYR A 57 2.82 8.37 14.83
C TYR A 57 3.56 7.31 14.01
N ALA A 58 4.65 6.82 14.58
CA ALA A 58 5.40 5.70 14.05
C ALA A 58 5.38 4.55 15.06
N PHE A 59 4.80 3.43 14.66
CA PHE A 59 4.83 2.20 15.44
C PHE A 59 5.94 1.30 14.90
N LEU A 60 7.00 1.13 15.69
CA LEU A 60 8.07 0.18 15.40
C LEU A 60 7.73 -1.15 16.05
N ASN A 61 7.89 -2.24 15.29
CA ASN A 61 7.89 -3.61 15.79
C ASN A 61 9.36 -4.11 15.87
N PRO A 62 10.01 -4.00 17.05
CA PRO A 62 11.43 -4.28 17.20
C PRO A 62 11.78 -5.74 16.85
N SER A 63 12.92 -5.95 16.22
CA SER A 63 13.38 -7.30 15.87
C SER A 63 14.90 -7.43 15.95
N LYS A 64 15.44 -8.58 15.58
CA LYS A 64 16.90 -8.72 15.43
C LYS A 64 17.50 -7.88 14.29
N TYR A 65 16.66 -7.28 13.43
CA TYR A 65 17.08 -6.47 12.29
C TYR A 65 16.78 -4.98 12.45
N ASN A 66 16.10 -4.56 13.52
CA ASN A 66 15.78 -3.16 13.79
C ASN A 66 15.58 -2.89 15.29
N ASN A 67 15.87 -1.68 15.74
CA ASN A 67 15.74 -1.25 17.13
C ASN A 67 15.15 0.18 17.22
N ILE A 68 14.64 0.54 18.40
CA ILE A 68 14.13 1.89 18.68
C ILE A 68 15.23 2.97 18.63
N SER A 69 16.48 2.57 18.82
CA SER A 69 17.64 3.46 18.66
C SER A 69 18.04 3.71 17.21
N ASP A 70 17.48 2.96 16.26
CA ASP A 70 17.82 3.11 14.85
C ASP A 70 17.22 4.39 14.27
N MET A 71 17.85 4.90 13.22
CA MET A 71 17.42 6.10 12.53
C MET A 71 16.55 5.74 11.32
N PHE A 72 15.34 6.31 11.28
CA PHE A 72 14.41 6.17 10.16
C PHE A 72 14.16 7.55 9.53
N TYR A 73 14.05 7.58 8.20
CA TYR A 73 13.83 8.81 7.44
C TYR A 73 12.44 8.78 6.81
N LEU A 74 11.74 9.92 6.88
CA LEU A 74 10.47 10.14 6.19
C LEU A 74 10.70 11.06 4.99
N SER A 75 10.12 10.70 3.85
CA SER A 75 10.07 11.56 2.66
C SER A 75 8.63 12.02 2.48
N ILE A 76 8.41 13.33 2.48
CA ILE A 76 7.08 13.94 2.45
C ILE A 76 7.03 14.93 1.29
N ALA A 77 5.98 14.84 0.48
CA ALA A 77 5.69 15.79 -0.58
C ALA A 77 4.52 16.69 -0.15
N VAL A 78 4.64 17.99 -0.39
CA VAL A 78 3.57 18.97 -0.15
C VAL A 78 3.09 19.46 -1.50
N LEU A 79 1.79 19.33 -1.75
CA LEU A 79 1.13 19.78 -2.97
C LEU A 79 0.23 20.97 -2.65
N PRO A 80 0.15 22.00 -3.52
CA PRO A 80 -0.87 23.04 -3.38
C PRO A 80 -2.26 22.43 -3.45
N ALA A 81 -3.17 22.88 -2.57
CA ALA A 81 -4.58 22.58 -2.73
C ALA A 81 -5.07 23.21 -4.04
N LEU A 82 -5.60 22.40 -4.95
CA LEU A 82 -6.29 22.90 -6.13
C LEU A 82 -7.74 23.13 -5.73
N GLU A 83 -8.14 24.39 -5.56
CA GLU A 83 -9.56 24.70 -5.44
C GLU A 83 -10.25 24.34 -6.76
N TYR A 84 -11.14 23.35 -6.71
CA TYR A 84 -12.09 23.11 -7.79
C TYR A 84 -13.18 24.19 -7.74
N SER A 85 -12.89 25.37 -8.28
CA SER A 85 -13.93 26.36 -8.54
C SER A 85 -14.80 25.90 -9.72
N ALA A 86 -16.09 25.73 -9.48
CA ALA A 86 -17.09 25.42 -10.52
C ALA A 86 -17.12 26.47 -11.66
N GLU A 87 -16.54 27.66 -11.43
CA GLU A 87 -16.45 28.75 -12.40
C GLU A 87 -15.46 28.43 -13.54
N ALA A 88 -14.43 27.62 -13.27
CA ALA A 88 -13.46 27.17 -14.28
C ALA A 88 -14.06 26.17 -15.29
N ALA A 89 -15.14 25.48 -14.93
CA ALA A 89 -15.85 24.56 -15.82
C ALA A 89 -16.89 25.26 -16.72
N GLY A 90 -17.31 26.48 -16.38
CA GLY A 90 -18.35 27.24 -17.09
C GLY A 90 -17.84 28.28 -18.09
N SER A 91 -16.58 28.70 -18.02
CA SER A 91 -16.01 29.77 -18.85
C SER A 91 -15.77 29.38 -20.33
N GLY A 92 -16.04 28.13 -20.73
CA GLY A 92 -15.69 27.62 -22.05
C GLY A 92 -16.64 27.99 -23.19
N LEU A 93 -17.80 28.60 -22.95
CA LEU A 93 -18.82 28.83 -23.99
C LEU A 93 -19.48 30.22 -23.88
N HIS A 94 -18.70 31.29 -24.03
CA HIS A 94 -19.23 32.53 -24.59
C HIS A 94 -18.52 32.84 -25.89
N TYR A 95 -18.88 32.10 -26.95
CA TYR A 95 -18.50 32.41 -28.32
C TYR A 95 -19.27 33.68 -28.72
N GLN A 96 -18.66 34.83 -28.47
CA GLN A 96 -19.12 36.11 -28.95
C GLN A 96 -18.86 36.15 -30.46
N ARG A 97 -19.92 35.96 -31.26
CA ARG A 97 -19.88 36.27 -32.70
C ARG A 97 -19.83 37.79 -32.82
N ASP A 98 -18.64 38.31 -33.08
CA ASP A 98 -18.46 39.67 -33.57
C ASP A 98 -18.87 39.69 -35.04
N ASP A 99 -20.13 40.03 -35.29
CA ASP A 99 -20.62 40.37 -36.62
C ASP A 99 -20.31 41.86 -36.87
N HIS A 100 -19.24 42.11 -37.63
CA HIS A 100 -18.94 43.41 -38.26
C HIS A 100 -18.92 43.27 -39.78
#